data_AF-J3EK31-F1
#
_entry.id   AF-J3EK31-F1
#
_cell.length_a   1.000
_cell.length_b   1.000
_cell.length_c   1.000
_cell.angle_alpha   90.00
_cell.angle_beta   90.00
_cell.angle_gamma   90.00
#
_symmetry.space_group_name_H-M   'P 1'
#
loop_
_entity.id
_entity.type
_entity.pdbx_description
1 polymer ?
#
loop_
_entity_poly.entity_id
_entity_poly.type
_entity_poly.pdbx_seq_one_letter_code
_entity_poly.pdbx_strand_id
1 'polypeptide(L)'
;MASAYYQKKQCYEQYVSVRVVADQGIIPSDVGVSFEHTIQDVPISFDSERRTYTLRTVEEARVDLENPQYVEARPNAGPGLVHDPMEVL
;
A
#
# COMPACT_ATOMS: atom_id res chain seq x y z
N MET A 1 -3.78 -15.31 -4.87
CA MET A 1 -4.19 -15.80 -3.54
C MET A 1 -3.78 -14.84 -2.42
N ALA A 2 -2.55 -14.32 -2.38
CA ALA A 2 -2.15 -13.32 -1.37
C ALA A 2 -2.89 -11.96 -1.49
N SER A 3 -3.12 -11.45 -2.70
CA SER A 3 -3.74 -10.14 -2.94
C SER A 3 -5.15 -10.00 -2.35
N ALA A 4 -5.99 -11.02 -2.51
CA ALA A 4 -7.37 -10.99 -2.00
C ALA A 4 -7.44 -11.00 -0.47
N TYR A 5 -6.47 -11.64 0.20
CA TYR A 5 -6.39 -11.64 1.66
C TYR A 5 -6.02 -10.25 2.20
N TYR A 6 -5.00 -9.60 1.61
CA TYR A 6 -4.60 -8.26 2.02
C TYR A 6 -5.69 -7.21 1.75
N GLN A 7 -6.39 -7.32 0.61
CA GLN A 7 -7.54 -6.46 0.30
C GLN A 7 -8.66 -6.55 1.35
N LYS A 8 -9.02 -7.78 1.77
CA LYS A 8 -10.04 -7.99 2.83
C LYS A 8 -9.62 -7.46 4.20
N LYS A 9 -8.32 -7.39 4.48
CA LYS A 9 -7.82 -6.86 5.75
C LYS A 9 -7.85 -5.33 5.75
N GLN A 10 -7.44 -4.73 4.64
CA GLN A 10 -7.34 -3.27 4.51
C GLN A 10 -8.67 -2.59 4.24
N CYS A 11 -9.74 -3.31 3.86
CA CYS A 11 -11.06 -2.69 3.66
C CYS A 11 -11.66 -2.08 4.93
N TYR A 12 -11.10 -2.32 6.12
CA TYR A 12 -11.50 -1.63 7.35
C TYR A 12 -10.59 -0.45 7.72
N GLU A 13 -9.53 -0.20 6.94
CA GLU A 13 -8.66 0.95 7.09
C GLU A 13 -9.22 2.10 6.24
N GLN A 14 -9.56 3.22 6.88
CA GLN A 14 -10.12 4.39 6.20
C GLN A 14 -9.10 5.05 5.24
N TYR A 15 -7.82 4.97 5.58
CA TYR A 15 -6.70 5.43 4.76
C TYR A 15 -5.74 4.28 4.50
N VAL A 16 -5.16 4.26 3.30
CA VAL A 16 -4.13 3.31 2.91
C VAL A 16 -2.85 4.05 2.54
N SER A 17 -1.72 3.55 3.05
CA SER A 17 -0.41 4.10 2.74
C SER A 17 0.10 3.53 1.42
N VAL A 18 0.24 4.40 0.42
CA VAL A 18 0.66 4.04 -0.94
C VAL A 18 2.08 4.53 -1.19
N ARG A 19 2.88 3.67 -1.81
CA ARG A 19 4.23 4.01 -2.28
C ARG A 19 4.15 4.79 -3.59
N VAL A 20 4.77 5.97 -3.62
CA VAL A 20 4.90 6.83 -4.81
C VAL A 20 6.37 6.91 -5.18
N VAL A 21 6.68 6.73 -6.46
CA VAL A 21 8.03 6.84 -7.02
C VAL A 21 7.98 7.81 -8.19
N ALA A 22 8.83 8.83 -8.17
CA ALA A 22 8.92 9.82 -9.24
C ALA A 22 10.39 10.19 -9.51
N ASP A 23 10.63 10.90 -10.62
CA ASP A 23 11.96 11.48 -10.86
C ASP A 23 12.34 12.45 -9.74
N GLN A 24 13.63 12.62 -9.53
CA GLN A 24 14.16 13.53 -8.51
C GLN A 24 13.61 14.96 -8.70
N GLY A 25 13.16 15.58 -7.61
CA GLY A 25 12.57 16.91 -7.56
C GLY A 25 11.08 16.99 -7.91
N ILE A 26 10.42 15.86 -8.22
CA ILE A 26 8.99 15.84 -8.54
C ILE A 26 8.12 15.72 -7.27
N ILE A 27 8.57 15.00 -6.24
CA ILE A 27 7.76 14.82 -5.02
C ILE A 27 7.87 16.10 -4.16
N PRO A 28 6.74 16.79 -3.88
CA PRO A 28 6.76 17.98 -3.05
C PRO A 28 7.24 17.68 -1.62
N SER A 29 8.00 18.58 -1.02
CA SER A 29 8.60 18.40 0.31
C SER A 29 7.58 18.34 1.45
N ASP A 30 6.35 18.79 1.24
CA ASP A 30 5.24 18.77 2.20
C ASP A 30 4.52 17.41 2.27
N VAL A 31 4.81 16.50 1.33
CA VAL A 31 4.19 15.15 1.28
C VAL A 31 4.81 14.19 2.31
N GLY A 32 5.98 14.52 2.87
CA GLY A 32 6.64 13.75 3.93
C GLY A 32 8.13 13.50 3.63
N VAL A 33 8.71 12.52 4.34
CA VAL A 33 10.11 12.14 4.11
C VAL A 33 10.20 11.31 2.83
N SER A 34 10.85 11.86 1.81
CA SER A 34 11.27 11.11 0.64
C SER A 34 12.71 10.59 0.82
N PHE A 35 13.05 9.51 0.12
CA PHE A 35 14.43 9.03 0.01
C PHE A 35 14.81 8.81 -1.46
N GLU A 36 16.07 9.10 -1.77
CA GLU A 36 16.61 8.99 -3.12
C GLU A 36 17.29 7.63 -3.34
N HIS A 37 17.09 7.05 -4.52
CA HIS A 37 17.85 5.87 -4.97
C HIS A 37 17.83 5.76 -6.50
N THR A 38 18.64 4.84 -7.05
CA THR A 38 18.71 4.60 -8.50
C THR A 38 17.95 3.34 -8.89
N ILE A 39 17.19 3.39 -9.99
CA ILE A 39 16.49 2.24 -10.57
C ILE A 39 16.83 2.06 -12.04
N GLN A 40 16.84 0.82 -12.52
CA GLN A 40 17.19 0.45 -13.90
C GLN A 40 15.92 0.21 -14.74
N ASP A 41 15.26 1.28 -15.16
CA ASP A 41 13.99 1.21 -15.88
C ASP A 41 13.89 2.10 -17.12
N VAL A 42 14.93 2.88 -17.43
CA VAL A 42 14.95 3.74 -18.63
C VAL A 42 15.33 2.88 -19.84
N PRO A 43 14.46 2.74 -20.84
CA PRO A 43 14.72 1.84 -21.97
C PRO A 43 15.79 2.42 -22.92
N ILE A 44 16.82 1.63 -23.20
CA ILE A 44 17.77 1.87 -24.29
C ILE A 44 17.36 1.08 -25.54
N SER A 45 16.94 -0.16 -25.35
CA SER A 45 16.50 -1.05 -26.44
C SER A 45 15.32 -1.89 -25.99
N PHE A 46 14.30 -1.95 -26.86
CA PHE A 46 13.13 -2.81 -26.72
C PHE A 46 13.20 -4.07 -27.59
N ASP A 47 14.35 -4.33 -28.24
CA ASP A 47 14.58 -5.59 -28.94
C ASP A 47 14.22 -6.76 -28.03
N SER A 48 13.31 -7.63 -28.48
CA SER A 48 12.82 -8.76 -27.70
C SER A 48 13.91 -9.75 -27.31
N GLU A 49 14.99 -9.86 -28.10
CA GLU A 49 16.13 -10.72 -27.79
C GLU A 49 17.12 -10.03 -26.84
N ARG A 50 17.17 -8.70 -26.84
CA ARG A 50 18.16 -7.90 -26.09
C ARG A 50 17.55 -6.64 -25.49
N ARG A 51 16.63 -6.82 -24.55
CA ARG A 51 16.08 -5.71 -23.78
C ARG A 51 17.16 -5.08 -22.91
N THR A 52 17.41 -3.80 -23.12
CA THR A 52 18.47 -3.07 -22.42
C THR A 52 17.86 -1.84 -21.76
N TYR A 53 18.16 -1.66 -20.47
CA TYR A 53 17.69 -0.55 -19.65
C TYR A 53 18.87 0.12 -18.96
N THR A 54 18.79 1.44 -18.75
CA THR A 54 19.76 2.22 -17.99
C THR A 54 19.16 2.72 -16.67
N LEU A 55 20.04 3.25 -15.83
CA LEU A 55 19.70 3.80 -14.52
C LEU A 55 19.10 5.20 -14.64
N ARG A 56 18.15 5.53 -13.76
CA ARG A 56 17.75 6.88 -13.39
C ARG A 56 17.67 7.04 -11.88
N THR A 57 17.85 8.27 -11.41
CA THR A 57 17.66 8.65 -10.00
C THR A 57 16.20 8.99 -9.76
N VAL A 58 15.63 8.41 -8.69
CA VAL A 58 14.24 8.62 -8.30
C VAL A 58 14.14 8.99 -6.82
N GLU A 59 13.05 9.66 -6.50
CA GLU A 59 12.57 9.86 -5.14
C GLU A 59 11.41 8.90 -4.85
N GLU A 60 11.41 8.35 -3.65
CA GLU A 60 10.32 7.52 -3.15
C GLU A 60 9.77 8.07 -1.84
N ALA A 61 8.44 8.12 -1.74
CA ALA A 61 7.71 8.50 -0.53
C ALA A 61 6.50 7.59 -0.30
N ARG A 62 5.95 7.64 0.91
CA ARG A 62 4.64 7.05 1.24
C ARG A 62 3.61 8.14 1.47
N VAL A 63 2.46 7.98 0.83
CA VAL A 63 1.34 8.92 0.91
C VAL A 63 0.11 8.17 1.38
N ASP A 64 -0.52 8.69 2.42
CA ASP A 64 -1.78 8.14 2.91
C ASP A 64 -2.93 8.71 2.07
N LEU A 65 -3.70 7.82 1.46
CA LEU A 65 -4.84 8.15 0.60
C LEU A 65 -6.12 7.55 1.18
N GLU A 66 -7.26 8.20 0.95
CA GLU A 66 -8.55 7.62 1.28
C GLU A 66 -8.72 6.26 0.58
N ASN A 67 -9.16 5.27 1.35
CA ASN A 67 -9.35 3.93 0.82
C ASN A 67 -10.71 3.81 0.14
N PRO A 68 -10.78 3.65 -1.20
CA PRO A 68 -12.05 3.53 -1.91
C PRO A 68 -12.80 2.23 -1.58
N GLN A 69 -12.12 1.26 -0.98
CA GLN A 69 -12.70 -0.01 -0.53
C GLN A 69 -13.07 0.02 0.95
N TYR A 70 -12.99 1.18 1.61
CA TYR A 70 -13.33 1.29 3.02
C TYR A 70 -14.80 0.90 3.24
N VAL A 71 -15.00 -0.07 4.13
CA VAL A 71 -16.28 -0.46 4.67
C VAL A 71 -16.19 -0.22 6.16
N GLU A 72 -17.07 0.65 6.66
CA GLU A 72 -17.22 0.85 8.11
C GLU A 72 -17.48 -0.50 8.75
N ALA A 73 -16.56 -0.95 9.60
CA ALA A 73 -16.77 -2.15 10.37
C ALA A 73 -18.00 -1.88 11.24
N ARG A 74 -19.12 -2.57 10.96
CA ARG A 74 -20.32 -2.46 11.80
C ARG A 74 -19.87 -2.67 13.24
N PRO A 75 -20.08 -1.72 14.17
CA PRO A 75 -19.94 -2.04 15.58
C PRO A 75 -20.88 -3.21 15.81
N ASN A 76 -20.38 -4.32 16.34
CA ASN A 76 -21.16 -5.53 16.58
C ASN A 76 -22.54 -5.16 17.13
N ALA A 77 -23.56 -5.26 16.28
CA ALA A 77 -24.94 -5.13 16.70
C ALA A 77 -25.28 -6.44 17.41
N GLY A 78 -25.05 -6.46 18.71
CA GLY A 78 -25.46 -7.55 19.59
C GLY A 78 -24.81 -7.46 20.97
N PRO A 79 -25.56 -7.13 22.04
CA PRO A 79 -25.16 -7.54 23.38
C PRO A 79 -25.41 -9.05 23.51
N GLY A 80 -24.45 -9.79 24.03
CA GLY A 80 -24.65 -11.15 24.53
C GLY A 80 -24.23 -12.25 23.55
N LEU A 81 -23.02 -12.76 23.77
CA LEU A 81 -22.79 -14.17 24.11
C LEU A 81 -21.42 -14.20 24.81
N VAL A 82 -21.43 -13.83 26.09
CA VAL A 82 -20.36 -14.19 27.01
C VAL A 82 -20.51 -15.69 27.22
N HIS A 83 -19.86 -16.49 26.37
CA HIS A 83 -19.73 -17.91 26.67
C HIS A 83 -18.65 -18.00 27.75
N ASP A 84 -19.05 -17.93 29.02
CA ASP A 84 -18.18 -18.32 30.14
C ASP A 84 -18.00 -19.85 30.07
N PRO A 85 -16.79 -20.37 29.80
CA PRO A 85 -16.56 -21.80 29.72
C PRO A 85 -16.60 -22.51 31.08
N MET A 86 -16.90 -21.80 32.18
CA MET A 86 -16.92 -22.35 33.55
C MET A 86 -18.30 -22.36 34.24
N GLU A 87 -19.41 -22.44 33.50
CA GLU A 87 -20.70 -22.88 34.08
C GLU A 87 -20.97 -24.36 33.78
N VAL A 88 -20.42 -25.24 34.62
CA VAL A 88 -20.91 -26.61 34.80
C VAL A 88 -21.02 -26.86 36.31
N LEU A 89 -22.27 -27.00 36.79
CA LEU A 89 -22.58 -27.57 38.11
C LEU A 89 -22.52 -29.10 38.05
#